data_AF-S7MLA2-F1
#
_entry.id   AF-S7MLA2-F1
#
_cell.length_a   1.000
_cell.length_b   1.000
_cell.length_c   1.000
_cell.angle_alpha   90.00
_cell.angle_beta   90.00
_cell.angle_gamma   90.00
#
_symmetry.space_group_name_H-M   'P 1'
#
loop_
_entity.id
_entity.type
_entity.pdbx_description
1 polymer ?
#
loop_
_entity_poly.entity_id
_entity_poly.type
_entity_poly.pdbx_seq_one_letter_code
_entity_poly.pdbx_strand_id
1 'polypeptide(L)'
;MSWTFSFTALPSSLLDCPDVPELHTKVDEALKLVNISDQQYVQILQVTQHHLEDTAYLMEEMREEFGWVAELANQTPGTESTFSSRKVVPGVHQGNVSKQDETMIDLSILPSPNVTLKIPLEESSESSNFVSYVLEKAVHHLKEHFKTW
;
A
#
# COMPACT_ATOMS: atom_id res chain seq x y z
N MET A 1 8.84 27.58 20.84
CA MET A 1 8.65 28.79 21.67
C MET A 1 9.52 28.60 22.91
N SER A 2 10.50 29.46 23.16
CA SER A 2 11.38 29.33 24.33
C SER A 2 10.83 30.19 25.45
N TRP A 3 10.40 29.57 26.54
CA TRP A 3 10.00 30.27 27.75
C TRP A 3 11.21 30.35 28.68
N THR A 4 11.92 31.48 28.69
CA THR A 4 12.95 31.74 29.69
C THR A 4 12.34 32.51 30.86
N PHE A 5 12.09 31.82 31.98
CA PHE A 5 11.78 32.45 33.26
C PHE A 5 13.04 32.43 34.12
N SER A 6 13.61 33.60 34.41
CA SER A 6 14.71 33.76 35.36
C SER A 6 14.18 34.34 36.66
N PHE A 7 14.24 33.56 37.75
CA PHE A 7 14.07 34.09 39.09
C PHE A 7 15.41 34.61 39.61
N THR A 8 15.51 35.92 39.83
CA THR A 8 16.59 36.52 40.60
C THR A 8 16.46 36.15 42.08
N ALA A 9 17.58 36.06 42.80
CA ALA A 9 17.61 35.78 44.23
C ALA A 9 16.60 36.64 45.02
N LEU A 10 15.83 36.00 45.91
CA LEU A 10 14.81 36.64 46.73
C LEU A 10 15.45 37.71 47.67
N PRO A 11 14.89 38.94 47.73
CA PRO A 11 15.28 39.94 48.72
C PRO A 11 15.17 39.38 50.14
N SER A 12 16.10 39.76 51.02
CA SER A 12 16.18 39.26 52.40
C SER A 12 14.89 39.45 53.20
N SER A 13 14.10 40.49 52.91
CA SER A 13 12.82 40.78 53.56
C SER A 13 11.67 39.83 53.17
N LEU A 14 11.82 39.05 52.09
CA LEU A 14 10.83 38.04 51.66
C LEU A 14 11.13 36.66 52.26
N LEU A 15 12.34 36.42 52.77
CA LEU A 15 12.65 35.22 53.56
C LEU A 15 12.02 35.24 54.95
N ASP A 16 11.61 36.42 55.44
CA ASP A 16 10.92 36.58 56.72
C ASP A 16 9.44 36.14 56.67
N CYS A 17 8.92 35.82 55.48
CA CYS A 17 7.60 35.23 55.29
C CYS A 17 7.74 33.70 55.15
N PRO A 18 7.27 32.90 56.12
CA PRO A 18 7.55 31.46 56.19
C PRO A 18 7.04 30.66 54.96
N ASP A 19 6.00 31.15 54.27
CA ASP A 19 5.37 30.46 53.14
C ASP A 19 6.10 30.71 51.80
N VAL A 20 6.92 31.75 51.69
CA VAL A 20 7.55 32.17 50.43
C VAL A 20 8.64 31.19 49.94
N PRO A 21 9.55 30.68 50.80
CA PRO A 21 10.53 29.68 50.38
C PRO A 21 9.90 28.35 49.91
N GLU A 22 8.82 27.91 50.57
CA GLU A 22 8.07 26.72 50.17
C GLU A 22 7.42 26.93 48.80
N LEU A 23 6.82 28.09 48.56
CA LEU A 23 6.24 28.44 47.27
C LEU A 23 7.28 28.48 46.15
N HIS A 24 8.46 29.06 46.39
CA HIS A 24 9.55 29.08 45.40
C HIS A 24 9.99 27.66 45.02
N THR A 25 10.16 26.79 46.01
CA THR A 25 10.52 25.38 45.78
C THR A 25 9.48 24.68 44.90
N LYS A 26 8.19 24.88 45.18
CA LYS A 26 7.10 24.31 44.37
C LYS A 26 7.10 24.84 42.93
N VAL A 27 7.40 26.12 42.73
CA VAL A 27 7.50 26.72 41.39
C VAL A 27 8.67 26.11 40.61
N ASP A 28 9.84 25.97 41.23
CA ASP A 28 11.01 25.34 40.59
C ASP A 28 10.74 23.89 40.20
N GLU A 29 10.10 23.11 41.08
CA GLU A 29 9.69 21.74 40.81
C GLU A 29 8.69 21.67 39.65
N ALA A 30 7.69 22.55 39.62
CA ALA A 30 6.72 22.62 38.53
C ALA A 30 7.38 22.98 37.20
N LEU A 31 8.30 23.95 37.19
CA LEU A 31 9.05 24.34 35.99
C LEU A 31 9.94 23.20 35.47
N LYS A 32 10.59 22.46 36.37
CA LYS A 32 11.37 21.27 36.00
C LYS A 32 10.48 20.22 35.32
N LEU A 33 9.30 19.96 35.86
CA LEU A 33 8.34 19.02 35.28
C LEU A 33 7.84 19.48 33.91
N VAL A 34 7.54 20.77 33.74
CA VAL A 34 7.15 21.33 32.44
C VAL A 34 8.24 21.11 31.40
N ASN A 35 9.50 21.39 31.73
CA ASN A 35 10.62 21.19 30.82
C ASN A 35 10.83 19.72 30.45
N ILE A 36 10.67 18.79 31.40
CA ILE A 36 10.70 17.35 31.11
C ILE A 36 9.54 16.97 30.17
N SER A 37 8.34 17.49 30.43
CA SER A 37 7.17 17.20 29.60
C SER A 37 7.31 17.72 28.17
N ASP A 38 7.93 18.89 27.99
CA ASP A 38 8.20 19.47 26.67
C ASP A 38 9.14 18.57 25.86
N GLN A 39 10.22 18.10 26.50
CA GLN A 39 11.16 17.17 25.88
C GLN A 39 10.48 15.83 25.50
N GLN A 40 9.64 15.30 26.39
CA GLN A 40 8.87 14.07 26.13
C GLN A 40 7.86 14.26 25.00
N TYR A 41 7.18 15.41 24.95
CA TYR A 41 6.23 15.74 23.89
C TYR A 41 6.91 15.76 22.53
N VAL A 42 8.07 16.40 22.41
CA VAL A 42 8.85 16.42 21.16
C VAL A 42 9.24 15.00 20.73
N GLN A 43 9.67 14.14 21.65
CA GLN A 43 10.00 12.75 21.34
C GLN A 43 8.79 11.95 20.84
N ILE A 44 7.65 12.06 21.53
CA ILE A 44 6.41 11.39 21.12
C ILE A 44 5.97 11.86 19.74
N LEU A 45 6.05 13.17 19.48
CA LEU A 45 5.70 13.73 18.19
C LEU A 45 6.58 13.17 17.06
N GLN A 46 7.89 13.12 17.27
CA GLN A 46 8.83 12.57 16.29
C GLN A 46 8.55 11.09 15.99
N VAL A 47 8.36 10.27 17.01
CA VAL A 47 8.04 8.84 16.83
C VAL A 47 6.71 8.65 16.13
N THR A 48 5.70 9.46 16.49
CA THR A 48 4.37 9.39 15.87
C THR A 48 4.43 9.78 14.38
N GLN A 49 5.16 10.85 14.05
CA GLN A 49 5.37 11.27 12.66
C GLN A 49 6.06 10.18 11.84
N HIS A 50 7.13 9.60 12.38
CA HIS A 50 7.84 8.51 11.71
C HIS A 50 6.93 7.31 11.45
N HIS A 51 6.15 6.86 12.44
CA HIS A 51 5.21 5.76 12.24
C HIS A 51 4.08 6.07 11.26
N LEU A 52 3.63 7.32 11.17
CA LEU A 52 2.66 7.74 10.16
C LEU A 52 3.25 7.67 8.75
N GLU A 53 4.49 8.12 8.57
CA GLU A 53 5.23 8.02 7.30
C GLU A 53 5.42 6.56 6.89
N ASP A 54 5.88 5.70 7.81
CA ASP A 54 6.04 4.26 7.55
C ASP A 54 4.70 3.60 7.19
N THR A 55 3.62 3.95 7.89
CA THR A 55 2.28 3.42 7.61
C THR A 55 1.79 3.87 6.24
N ALA A 56 1.97 5.15 5.91
CA ALA A 56 1.59 5.68 4.60
C ALA A 56 2.37 4.99 3.47
N TYR A 57 3.68 4.77 3.65
CA TYR A 57 4.51 4.03 2.71
C TYR A 57 4.01 2.58 2.55
N LEU A 58 3.73 1.87 3.65
CA LEU A 58 3.22 0.50 3.55
C LEU A 58 1.84 0.44 2.86
N MET A 59 0.96 1.41 3.11
CA MET A 59 -0.33 1.51 2.43
C MET A 59 -0.16 1.82 0.93
N GLU A 60 0.87 2.57 0.55
CA GLU A 60 1.25 2.81 -0.84
C GLU A 60 1.66 1.51 -1.51
N GLU A 61 2.62 0.78 -0.94
CA GLU A 61 3.11 -0.50 -1.46
C GLU A 61 1.97 -1.52 -1.60
N MET A 62 1.07 -1.60 -0.60
CA MET A 62 -0.11 -2.46 -0.69
C MET A 62 -1.04 -2.05 -1.83
N ARG A 63 -1.19 -0.75 -2.10
CA ARG A 63 -1.99 -0.24 -3.21
C ARG A 63 -1.33 -0.51 -4.56
N GLU A 64 -0.02 -0.37 -4.67
CA GLU A 64 0.71 -0.67 -5.90
C GLU A 64 0.60 -2.16 -6.27
N GLU A 65 0.74 -3.06 -5.28
CA GLU A 65 0.66 -4.50 -5.50
C GLU A 65 -0.76 -5.04 -5.71
N PHE A 66 -1.73 -4.51 -4.96
CA PHE A 66 -3.08 -5.07 -4.86
C PHE A 66 -4.22 -4.11 -5.25
N GLY A 67 -3.94 -2.86 -5.64
CA GLY A 67 -4.95 -1.87 -6.01
C GLY A 67 -5.87 -2.34 -7.14
N TRP A 68 -5.32 -3.11 -8.08
CA TRP A 68 -6.08 -3.72 -9.17
C TRP A 68 -7.18 -4.69 -8.68
N VAL A 69 -7.00 -5.33 -7.53
CA VAL A 69 -8.01 -6.24 -6.94
C VAL A 69 -9.20 -5.43 -6.43
N ALA A 70 -8.94 -4.28 -5.79
CA ALA A 70 -9.99 -3.41 -5.29
C ALA A 70 -10.82 -2.82 -6.44
N GLU A 71 -10.17 -2.39 -7.52
CA GLU A 71 -10.85 -1.88 -8.71
C GLU A 71 -11.66 -2.99 -9.40
N LEU A 72 -11.12 -4.20 -9.53
CA LEU A 72 -11.85 -5.35 -10.03
C LEU A 72 -13.12 -5.62 -9.19
N ALA A 73 -13.00 -5.65 -7.87
CA ALA A 73 -14.12 -5.90 -6.96
C ALA A 73 -15.21 -4.82 -7.05
N ASN A 74 -14.81 -3.56 -7.26
CA ASN A 74 -15.73 -2.44 -7.46
C ASN A 74 -16.55 -2.56 -8.76
N GLN A 75 -16.00 -3.21 -9.79
CA GLN A 75 -16.70 -3.42 -11.07
C GLN A 75 -17.51 -4.73 -11.12
N THR A 76 -17.41 -5.58 -10.11
CA THR A 76 -18.23 -6.79 -9.97
C THR A 76 -19.22 -6.79 -8.79
N PRO A 77 -20.02 -5.72 -8.52
CA PRO A 77 -21.06 -5.83 -7.50
C PRO A 77 -22.19 -6.73 -8.01
N GLY A 78 -22.22 -7.99 -7.56
CA GLY A 78 -23.35 -8.90 -7.78
C GLY A 78 -23.49 -9.52 -9.17
N THR A 79 -22.45 -9.46 -10.01
CA THR A 79 -22.40 -10.21 -11.28
C THR A 79 -21.42 -11.37 -11.13
N GLU A 80 -21.82 -12.59 -11.50
CA GLU A 80 -20.89 -13.73 -11.53
C GLU A 80 -19.78 -13.46 -12.55
N SER A 81 -18.52 -13.42 -12.09
CA SER A 81 -17.35 -13.33 -12.97
C SER A 81 -17.32 -14.55 -13.88
N THR A 82 -17.80 -14.38 -15.11
CA THR A 82 -17.82 -15.47 -16.09
C THR A 82 -16.46 -15.54 -16.78
N PHE A 83 -15.79 -16.68 -16.63
CA PHE A 83 -14.62 -17.04 -17.41
C PHE A 83 -15.06 -17.93 -18.58
N SER A 84 -14.76 -17.53 -19.82
CA SER A 84 -15.02 -18.38 -20.99
C SER A 84 -13.81 -18.42 -21.92
N SER A 85 -13.52 -19.61 -22.44
CA SER A 85 -12.42 -19.85 -23.38
C SER A 85 -12.93 -20.37 -24.71
N ARG A 86 -12.49 -19.78 -25.82
CA ARG A 86 -12.79 -20.26 -27.18
C ARG A 86 -11.48 -20.57 -27.90
N LYS A 87 -11.30 -21.83 -28.32
CA LYS A 87 -10.19 -22.23 -29.19
C LYS A 87 -10.41 -21.68 -30.60
N VAL A 88 -9.44 -20.94 -31.13
CA VAL A 88 -9.43 -20.42 -32.50
C VAL A 88 -8.43 -21.23 -33.31
N VAL A 89 -8.93 -21.91 -34.34
CA VAL A 89 -8.09 -22.66 -35.29
C VAL A 89 -7.74 -21.72 -36.46
N PRO A 90 -6.46 -21.44 -36.72
CA PRO A 90 -6.06 -20.66 -37.89
C PRO A 90 -6.56 -21.35 -39.17
N GLY A 91 -7.19 -20.59 -40.07
CA GLY A 91 -7.74 -21.16 -41.31
C GLY A 91 -6.63 -21.70 -42.21
N VAL A 92 -6.69 -22.99 -42.54
CA VAL A 92 -5.78 -23.65 -43.49
C VAL A 92 -5.80 -22.91 -44.83
N HIS A 93 -4.77 -22.12 -45.12
CA HIS A 93 -4.54 -21.64 -46.47
C HIS A 93 -3.93 -22.78 -47.29
N GLN A 94 -4.70 -23.21 -48.29
CA GLN A 94 -4.33 -24.25 -49.24
C GLN A 94 -3.14 -23.76 -50.08
N GLY A 95 -1.94 -24.18 -49.68
CA GLY A 95 -0.72 -23.97 -50.46
C GLY A 95 0.47 -23.68 -49.58
N ASN A 96 1.32 -24.70 -49.41
CA ASN A 96 2.69 -24.64 -48.88
C ASN A 96 2.78 -24.72 -47.34
N VAL A 97 2.98 -25.96 -46.87
CA VAL A 97 3.34 -26.28 -45.48
C VAL A 97 4.67 -25.61 -45.16
N SER A 98 4.62 -24.50 -44.42
CA SER A 98 5.79 -23.81 -43.90
C SER A 98 5.45 -23.23 -42.53
N LYS A 99 5.79 -24.01 -41.50
CA LYS A 99 5.97 -23.67 -40.08
C LYS A 99 4.71 -23.31 -39.26
N GLN A 100 4.31 -24.32 -38.49
CA GLN A 100 3.77 -24.26 -37.13
C GLN A 100 2.42 -23.54 -36.96
N ASP A 101 1.35 -24.35 -36.88
CA ASP A 101 0.04 -23.95 -36.37
C ASP A 101 0.16 -23.51 -34.89
N GLU A 102 0.43 -22.23 -34.66
CA GLU A 102 0.25 -21.61 -33.34
C GLU A 102 -1.24 -21.71 -32.97
N THR A 103 -1.57 -22.53 -31.97
CA THR A 103 -2.95 -22.59 -31.47
C THR A 103 -3.26 -21.30 -30.72
N MET A 104 -4.34 -20.61 -31.08
CA MET A 104 -4.79 -19.39 -30.41
C MET A 104 -6.03 -19.67 -29.55
N ILE A 105 -6.10 -19.08 -28.37
CA ILE A 105 -7.27 -19.15 -27.49
C ILE A 105 -7.73 -17.73 -27.18
N ASP A 106 -9.01 -17.45 -27.41
CA ASP A 106 -9.63 -16.23 -26.94
C ASP A 106 -10.18 -16.45 -25.53
N LEU A 107 -9.81 -15.58 -24.60
CA LEU A 107 -10.24 -15.59 -23.21
C LEU A 107 -11.11 -14.37 -22.92
N SER A 108 -12.32 -14.62 -22.41
CA SER A 108 -13.19 -13.59 -21.86
C SER A 108 -13.19 -13.69 -20.35
N ILE A 109 -12.75 -12.63 -19.66
CA ILE A 109 -12.70 -12.54 -18.21
C ILE A 109 -13.44 -11.27 -17.79
N LEU A 110 -14.75 -11.37 -17.55
CA LEU A 110 -15.55 -10.20 -17.18
C LEU A 110 -15.13 -9.69 -15.79
N PRO A 111 -15.04 -8.36 -15.58
CA PRO A 111 -15.50 -7.28 -16.46
C PRO A 111 -14.43 -6.75 -17.46
N SER A 112 -13.28 -7.40 -17.60
CA SER A 112 -12.23 -6.96 -18.54
C SER A 112 -12.52 -7.34 -20.00
N PRO A 113 -11.95 -6.61 -20.99
CA PRO A 113 -12.00 -6.98 -22.41
C PRO A 113 -11.38 -8.36 -22.69
N ASN A 114 -11.81 -8.99 -23.79
CA ASN A 114 -11.23 -10.26 -24.24
C ASN A 114 -9.73 -10.15 -24.52
N VAL A 115 -8.98 -11.21 -24.20
CA VAL A 115 -7.56 -11.35 -24.51
C VAL A 115 -7.32 -12.62 -25.32
N THR A 116 -6.61 -12.48 -26.44
CA THR A 116 -6.22 -13.63 -27.25
C THR A 116 -4.82 -14.09 -26.86
N LEU A 117 -4.72 -15.32 -26.34
CA LEU A 117 -3.46 -15.96 -25.99
C LEU A 117 -2.93 -16.81 -27.16
N LYS A 118 -1.62 -16.72 -27.37
CA LYS A 118 -0.86 -17.66 -28.20
C LYS A 118 -0.32 -18.77 -27.32
N ILE A 119 -0.60 -20.02 -27.67
CA ILE A 119 -0.06 -21.18 -26.97
C ILE A 119 1.28 -21.54 -27.61
N PRO A 120 2.39 -21.53 -26.85
CA PRO A 120 3.68 -22.05 -27.32
C PRO A 120 3.56 -23.53 -27.70
N LEU A 121 4.21 -23.96 -28.80
CA LEU A 121 4.09 -25.34 -29.30
C LEU A 121 4.60 -26.39 -28.28
N GLU A 122 5.53 -26.00 -27.41
CA GLU A 122 6.11 -26.87 -26.38
C GLU A 122 5.16 -27.21 -25.21
N GLU A 123 4.04 -26.48 -25.05
CA GLU A 123 3.03 -26.74 -24.02
C GLU A 123 1.81 -27.41 -24.64
N SER A 124 1.74 -28.75 -24.54
CA SER A 124 0.50 -29.46 -24.84
C SER A 124 -0.61 -28.99 -23.88
N SER A 125 -1.85 -28.92 -24.36
CA SER A 125 -3.03 -28.57 -23.54
C SER A 125 -3.31 -29.54 -22.39
N GLU A 126 -2.58 -30.65 -22.31
CA GLU A 126 -2.66 -31.69 -21.27
C GLU A 126 -1.54 -31.55 -20.21
N SER A 127 -0.58 -30.66 -20.42
CA SER A 127 0.50 -30.41 -19.46
C SER A 127 0.01 -29.51 -18.31
N SER A 128 0.47 -29.78 -17.09
CA SER A 128 0.24 -28.88 -15.93
C SER A 128 0.79 -27.47 -16.14
N ASN A 129 1.74 -27.33 -17.07
CA ASN A 129 2.38 -26.06 -17.41
C ASN A 129 1.42 -25.13 -18.18
N PHE A 130 0.57 -25.70 -19.03
CA PHE A 130 -0.43 -24.93 -19.79
C PHE A 130 -1.40 -24.15 -18.89
N VAL A 131 -1.93 -24.79 -17.83
CA VAL A 131 -2.84 -24.11 -16.88
C VAL A 131 -2.12 -22.97 -16.16
N SER A 132 -0.86 -23.19 -15.78
CA SER A 132 -0.03 -22.18 -15.10
C SER A 132 0.25 -20.98 -16.03
N TYR A 133 0.58 -21.24 -17.30
CA TYR A 133 0.77 -20.22 -18.32
C TYR A 133 -0.51 -19.39 -18.57
N VAL A 134 -1.66 -20.05 -18.74
CA VAL A 134 -2.94 -19.37 -18.93
C VAL A 134 -3.28 -18.51 -17.71
N LEU A 135 -3.07 -19.02 -16.50
CA LEU A 135 -3.31 -18.28 -15.26
C LEU A 135 -2.39 -17.05 -15.17
N GLU A 136 -1.10 -17.20 -15.47
CA GLU A 136 -0.13 -16.10 -15.46
C GLU A 136 -0.55 -14.99 -16.44
N LYS A 137 -0.93 -15.36 -17.68
CA LYS A 137 -1.38 -14.40 -18.67
C LYS A 137 -2.71 -13.74 -18.31
N ALA A 138 -3.64 -14.49 -17.73
CA ALA A 138 -4.91 -13.96 -17.26
C ALA A 138 -4.71 -12.94 -16.12
N VAL A 139 -3.89 -13.28 -15.11
CA VAL A 139 -3.56 -12.37 -14.00
C VAL A 139 -2.84 -11.13 -14.51
N HIS A 140 -1.88 -11.29 -15.42
CA HIS A 140 -1.18 -10.15 -16.03
C HIS A 140 -2.16 -9.20 -16.74
N HIS A 141 -3.09 -9.75 -17.55
CA HIS A 141 -4.10 -8.96 -18.24
C HIS A 141 -5.01 -8.19 -17.28
N LEU A 142 -5.46 -8.83 -16.20
CA LEU A 142 -6.27 -8.18 -15.17
C LEU A 142 -5.49 -7.08 -14.46
N LYS A 143 -4.23 -7.34 -14.07
CA LYS A 143 -3.37 -6.33 -13.43
C LYS A 143 -3.21 -5.09 -14.30
N GLU A 144 -2.90 -5.25 -15.59
CA GLU A 144 -2.74 -4.12 -16.51
C GLU A 144 -4.05 -3.37 -16.75
N HIS A 145 -5.18 -4.09 -16.86
CA HIS A 145 -6.48 -3.47 -17.10
C HIS A 145 -6.99 -2.65 -15.91
N PHE A 146 -6.79 -3.16 -14.68
CA PHE A 146 -7.33 -2.56 -13.46
C PHE A 146 -6.30 -1.75 -12.66
N LYS A 147 -5.11 -1.50 -13.20
CA LYS A 147 -4.09 -0.68 -12.54
C LYS A 147 -4.59 0.75 -12.36
N THR A 148 -4.68 1.20 -11.12
CA THR A 148 -4.94 2.60 -10.76
C THR A 148 -3.61 3.35 -10.67
N TRP A 149 -3.50 4.51 -11.33
CA TRP A 149 -2.33 5.40 -11.28
C TRP A 149 -2.16 6.06 -9.93
#